data_AF-A0A0P9PYS8-F1
#
_entry.id   AF-A0A0P9PYS8-F1
#
_cell.length_a   1.000
_cell.length_b   1.000
_cell.length_c   1.000
_cell.angle_alpha   90.00
_cell.angle_beta   90.00
_cell.angle_gamma   90.00
#
_symmetry.space_group_name_H-M   'P 1'
#
loop_
_entity.id
_entity.type
_entity.pdbx_description
1 polymer ?
#
loop_
_entity_poly.entity_id
_entity_poly.type
_entity_poly.pdbx_seq_one_letter_code
_entity_poly.pdbx_strand_id
1 'polypeptide(L)'
;MEKAMIGLLLLLIVAVAAFNIISTLVMVVNDKKGDIAILRTLGATPRQIMAIFMVQGTVIGVVGTLIGAALGILAALNVSAAIAALEGLIGHKFLNADVYFIDYLPSQLMAQDVFQVCGAALVLSFLATLYPAWRAARTQPAEALRYE
;
A
#
# COMPACT_ATOMS: atom_id res chain seq x y z
N MET A 1 -9.28 18.15 17.53
CA MET A 1 -8.32 17.23 18.18
C MET A 1 -8.52 15.80 17.68
N GLU A 2 -9.73 15.23 17.72
CA GLU A 2 -10.00 13.85 17.27
C GLU A 2 -9.61 13.56 15.81
N LYS A 3 -9.97 14.43 14.86
CA LYS A 3 -9.57 14.26 13.44
C LYS A 3 -8.06 14.24 13.24
N ALA A 4 -7.30 15.00 14.03
CA ALA A 4 -5.84 15.01 13.96
C ALA A 4 -5.24 13.71 14.53
N MET A 5 -5.83 13.16 15.60
CA MET A 5 -5.42 11.88 16.17
C MET A 5 -5.71 10.71 15.23
N ILE A 6 -6.89 10.68 14.61
CA ILE A 6 -7.24 9.68 13.58
C ILE A 6 -6.33 9.84 12.35
N GLY A 7 -6.06 11.08 11.92
CA GLY A 7 -5.14 11.36 10.83
C GLY A 7 -3.71 10.87 11.10
N LEU A 8 -3.22 11.04 12.33
CA LEU A 8 -1.91 10.52 12.75
C LEU A 8 -1.87 8.98 12.71
N LEU A 9 -2.91 8.31 13.20
CA LEU A 9 -3.01 6.85 13.16
C LEU A 9 -3.03 6.33 11.71
N LEU A 10 -3.82 6.94 10.84
CA LEU A 10 -3.86 6.61 9.42
C LEU A 10 -2.49 6.80 8.77
N LEU A 11 -1.81 7.91 9.06
CA LEU A 11 -0.47 8.19 8.55
C LEU A 11 0.53 7.11 8.98
N LEU A 12 0.47 6.65 10.24
CA LEU A 12 1.34 5.57 10.73
C LEU A 12 1.06 4.24 10.00
N ILE A 13 -0.20 3.88 9.80
CA ILE A 13 -0.56 2.66 9.06
C ILE A 13 -0.03 2.73 7.62
N VAL A 14 -0.23 3.87 6.95
CA VAL A 14 0.28 4.08 5.59
C VAL A 14 1.81 4.06 5.56
N ALA A 15 2.48 4.62 6.57
CA ALA A 15 3.94 4.57 6.68
C ALA A 15 4.47 3.14 6.82
N VAL A 16 3.84 2.30 7.66
CA VAL A 16 4.19 0.88 7.80
C VAL A 16 3.98 0.13 6.48
N ALA A 17 2.89 0.41 5.77
CA ALA A 17 2.63 -0.19 4.46
C ALA A 17 3.69 0.24 3.42
N ALA A 18 4.07 1.52 3.39
CA ALA A 18 5.12 2.01 2.51
C ALA A 18 6.48 1.34 2.82
N PHE A 19 6.81 1.15 4.10
CA PHE A 19 8.02 0.43 4.50
C PHE A 19 8.02 -1.01 3.99
N ASN A 20 6.86 -1.69 4.03
CA ASN A 20 6.73 -3.03 3.48
C ASN A 20 7.02 -3.09 1.98
N ILE A 21 6.56 -2.10 1.19
CA ILE A 21 6.89 -1.99 -0.23
C ILE A 21 8.41 -1.87 -0.43
N ILE A 22 9.07 -1.04 0.38
CA ILE A 22 10.54 -0.88 0.34
C ILE A 22 11.22 -2.22 0.62
N SER A 23 10.85 -2.89 1.71
CA SER A 23 11.45 -4.17 2.09
C SER A 23 11.27 -5.24 1.00
N THR A 24 10.07 -5.35 0.46
CA THR A 24 9.78 -6.30 -0.62
C THR A 24 10.55 -5.98 -1.89
N LEU A 25 10.59 -4.71 -2.33
CA LEU A 25 11.36 -4.33 -3.52
C LEU A 25 12.85 -4.55 -3.33
N VAL A 26 13.41 -4.25 -2.15
CA VAL A 26 14.82 -4.51 -1.85
C VAL A 26 15.11 -6.02 -1.87
N MET A 27 14.22 -6.85 -1.33
CA MET A 27 14.32 -8.30 -1.40
C MET A 27 14.32 -8.77 -2.86
N VAL A 28 13.35 -8.34 -3.67
CA VAL A 28 13.26 -8.68 -5.09
C VAL A 28 14.52 -8.25 -5.85
N VAL A 29 15.04 -7.06 -5.60
CA VAL A 29 16.29 -6.58 -6.21
C VAL A 29 17.46 -7.50 -5.85
N ASN A 30 17.53 -7.95 -4.59
CA ASN A 30 18.58 -8.85 -4.13
C ASN A 30 18.47 -10.25 -4.76
N ASP A 31 17.27 -10.80 -4.84
CA ASP A 31 17.01 -12.11 -5.45
C ASP A 31 17.23 -12.10 -6.96
N LYS A 32 17.08 -10.92 -7.58
CA LYS A 32 17.24 -10.71 -9.04
C LYS A 32 18.58 -10.11 -9.45
N LYS A 33 19.60 -10.15 -8.57
CA LYS A 33 20.94 -9.64 -8.89
C LYS A 33 21.60 -10.32 -10.10
N GLY A 34 21.44 -11.63 -10.25
CA GLY A 34 21.95 -12.39 -11.41
C GLY A 34 21.32 -11.91 -12.72
N ASP A 35 19.98 -11.85 -12.75
CA ASP A 35 19.21 -11.34 -13.90
C ASP A 35 19.62 -9.89 -14.26
N ILE A 36 19.82 -9.02 -13.26
CA ILE A 36 20.31 -7.65 -13.48
C ILE A 36 21.71 -7.67 -14.10
N ALA A 37 22.61 -8.53 -13.62
CA ALA A 37 23.97 -8.64 -14.16
C ALA A 37 23.97 -9.10 -15.62
N ILE A 38 23.14 -10.09 -15.97
CA ILE A 38 22.96 -10.54 -17.37
C ILE A 38 22.45 -9.39 -18.24
N LEU A 39 21.44 -8.65 -17.80
CA LEU A 39 20.95 -7.50 -18.57
C LEU A 39 22.04 -6.44 -18.74
N ARG A 40 22.85 -6.19 -17.71
CA ARG A 40 23.96 -5.21 -17.74
C ARG A 40 25.09 -5.66 -18.67
N THR A 41 25.38 -6.97 -18.78
CA THR A 41 26.37 -7.49 -19.73
C THR A 41 25.85 -7.48 -21.17
N LEU A 42 24.54 -7.62 -21.37
CA LEU A 42 23.87 -7.41 -22.66
C LEU A 42 23.77 -5.93 -23.08
N GLY A 43 24.28 -5.00 -22.25
CA GLY A 43 24.36 -3.57 -22.57
C GLY A 43 23.29 -2.70 -21.92
N ALA A 44 22.47 -3.24 -21.00
CA ALA A 44 21.50 -2.43 -20.27
C ALA A 44 22.19 -1.35 -19.42
N THR A 45 21.72 -0.12 -19.55
CA THR A 45 22.20 1.02 -18.77
C THR A 45 21.61 0.99 -17.35
N PRO A 46 22.28 1.59 -16.35
CA PRO A 46 21.73 1.68 -14.99
C PRO A 46 20.36 2.37 -14.94
N ARG A 47 20.12 3.31 -15.86
CA ARG A 47 18.82 4.00 -16.00
C ARG A 47 17.71 3.06 -16.46
N GLN A 48 17.99 2.12 -17.36
CA GLN A 48 17.01 1.12 -17.77
C GLN A 48 16.67 0.17 -16.62
N ILE A 49 17.67 -0.27 -15.84
CA ILE A 49 17.42 -1.08 -14.63
C ILE A 49 16.57 -0.30 -13.62
N MET A 50 16.92 0.97 -13.36
CA MET A 50 16.12 1.83 -12.49
C MET A 50 14.67 1.95 -12.99
N ALA A 51 14.46 2.15 -14.30
CA ALA A 51 13.14 2.26 -14.90
C ALA A 51 12.29 0.99 -14.71
N ILE A 52 12.89 -0.20 -14.84
CA ILE A 52 12.20 -1.48 -14.62
C ILE A 52 11.63 -1.55 -13.20
N PHE A 53 12.47 -1.29 -12.19
CA PHE A 53 12.04 -1.34 -10.79
C PHE A 53 11.09 -0.19 -10.41
N MET A 54 11.26 0.99 -11.02
CA MET A 54 10.32 2.11 -10.88
C MET A 54 8.92 1.75 -11.40
N VAL A 55 8.84 1.15 -12.59
CA VAL A 55 7.56 0.68 -13.16
C VAL A 55 6.97 -0.41 -12.29
N GLN A 56 7.78 -1.38 -11.85
CA GLN A 56 7.31 -2.48 -11.00
C GLN A 56 6.70 -1.96 -9.69
N GLY A 57 7.40 -1.09 -8.96
CA GLY A 57 6.87 -0.52 -7.71
C GLY A 57 5.65 0.38 -7.93
N THR A 58 5.62 1.14 -9.02
CA THR A 58 4.44 1.97 -9.37
C THR A 58 3.23 1.10 -9.69
N VAL A 59 3.40 -0.01 -10.43
CA VAL A 59 2.32 -0.95 -10.73
C VAL A 59 1.77 -1.57 -9.45
N ILE A 60 2.65 -2.01 -8.53
CA ILE A 60 2.24 -2.53 -7.22
C ILE A 60 1.44 -1.46 -6.45
N GLY A 61 1.93 -0.21 -6.41
CA GLY A 61 1.26 0.90 -5.75
C GLY A 61 -0.11 1.22 -6.35
N VAL A 62 -0.24 1.27 -7.67
CA VAL A 62 -1.49 1.56 -8.36
C VAL A 62 -2.51 0.45 -8.16
N VAL A 63 -2.13 -0.80 -8.40
CA VAL A 63 -3.02 -1.96 -8.23
C VAL A 63 -3.45 -2.09 -6.78
N GLY A 64 -2.51 -1.97 -5.83
CA GLY A 64 -2.81 -1.99 -4.40
C GLY A 64 -3.75 -0.87 -3.98
N THR A 65 -3.56 0.35 -4.49
CA THR A 65 -4.45 1.49 -4.20
C THR A 65 -5.84 1.27 -4.77
N LEU A 66 -5.96 0.79 -6.01
CA LEU A 66 -7.27 0.53 -6.63
C LEU A 66 -8.05 -0.56 -5.88
N ILE A 67 -7.39 -1.67 -5.55
CA ILE A 67 -8.01 -2.76 -4.79
C ILE A 67 -8.38 -2.27 -3.38
N GLY A 68 -7.46 -1.57 -2.70
CA GLY A 68 -7.69 -1.02 -1.37
C GLY A 68 -8.83 0.00 -1.34
N ALA A 69 -8.92 0.88 -2.34
CA ALA A 69 -10.00 1.85 -2.46
C ALA A 69 -11.34 1.16 -2.69
N ALA A 70 -11.40 0.19 -3.62
CA ALA A 70 -12.62 -0.57 -3.88
C ALA A 70 -13.11 -1.33 -2.64
N LEU A 71 -12.21 -2.06 -1.97
CA LEU A 71 -12.53 -2.77 -0.74
C LEU A 71 -12.93 -1.83 0.40
N GLY A 72 -12.24 -0.70 0.55
CA GLY A 72 -12.54 0.32 1.55
C GLY A 72 -13.91 0.96 1.34
N ILE A 73 -14.28 1.28 0.10
CA ILE A 73 -15.60 1.82 -0.24
C ILE A 73 -16.69 0.77 0.03
N LEU A 74 -16.49 -0.47 -0.42
CA LEU A 74 -17.45 -1.55 -0.18
C LEU A 74 -17.64 -1.82 1.31
N ALA A 75 -16.56 -1.84 2.09
CA ALA A 75 -16.63 -1.98 3.55
C ALA A 75 -17.36 -0.81 4.22
N ALA A 76 -17.09 0.42 3.78
CA ALA A 76 -17.74 1.61 4.32
C ALA A 76 -19.26 1.63 4.03
N LEU A 77 -19.68 1.17 2.86
CA LEU A 77 -21.11 1.09 2.50
C LEU A 77 -21.85 -0.04 3.21
N ASN A 78 -21.17 -1.15 3.50
CA ASN A 78 -21.76 -2.32 4.15
C ASN A 78 -21.51 -2.36 5.66
N VAL A 79 -20.94 -1.30 6.27
CA VAL A 79 -20.53 -1.33 7.67
C VAL A 79 -21.73 -1.55 8.61
N SER A 80 -22.88 -0.94 8.31
CA SER A 80 -24.11 -1.09 9.09
C SER A 80 -24.66 -2.51 8.98
N ALA A 81 -24.69 -3.09 7.78
CA ALA A 81 -25.11 -4.47 7.56
C ALA A 81 -24.16 -5.49 8.22
N ALA A 82 -22.86 -5.23 8.19
CA ALA A 82 -21.85 -6.07 8.83
C ALA A 82 -21.99 -6.07 10.36
N ILE A 83 -22.22 -4.90 10.96
CA ILE A 83 -22.47 -4.76 12.40
C ILE A 83 -23.77 -5.49 12.79
N ALA A 84 -24.86 -5.30 12.04
CA ALA A 84 -26.14 -5.97 12.31
C ALA A 84 -26.04 -7.50 12.20
N ALA A 85 -25.31 -8.01 11.20
CA ALA A 85 -25.06 -9.45 11.07
C ALA A 85 -24.22 -10.01 12.23
N LEU A 86 -23.23 -9.24 12.69
CA LEU A 86 -22.39 -9.62 13.83
C LEU A 86 -23.20 -9.64 15.15
N GLU A 87 -24.09 -8.65 15.36
CA GLU A 87 -25.00 -8.63 16.52
C GLU A 87 -25.96 -9.82 16.52
N GLY A 88 -26.47 -10.22 15.34
CA GLY A 88 -27.32 -11.41 15.20
C GLY A 88 -26.60 -12.72 15.51
N LEU A 89 -25.29 -12.81 15.25
CA LEU A 89 -24.47 -13.99 15.54
C LEU A 89 -24.02 -14.07 17.00
N ILE A 90 -23.68 -12.93 17.61
CA ILE A 90 -23.12 -12.86 18.97
C ILE A 90 -24.22 -12.79 20.03
N GLY A 91 -25.47 -12.45 19.65
CA GLY A 91 -26.62 -12.41 20.56
C GLY A 91 -26.58 -11.27 21.58
N HIS A 92 -25.55 -10.42 21.54
CA HIS A 92 -25.42 -9.19 22.31
C HIS A 92 -25.57 -7.99 21.37
N LYS A 93 -26.52 -7.10 21.68
CA LYS A 93 -26.65 -5.80 21.03
C LYS A 93 -25.54 -4.88 21.53
N PHE A 94 -24.61 -4.50 20.65
CA PHE A 94 -23.60 -3.49 20.99
C PHE A 94 -24.22 -2.08 21.00
N LEU A 95 -25.30 -1.90 20.25
CA LEU A 95 -26.15 -0.70 20.26
C LEU A 95 -27.41 -0.95 21.12
N ASN A 96 -27.33 -0.63 22.42
CA ASN A 96 -28.54 -0.56 23.25
C ASN A 96 -29.38 0.66 22.82
N ALA A 97 -30.48 0.39 22.12
CA ALA A 97 -31.44 1.37 21.59
C ALA A 97 -32.07 2.29 22.67
N ASP A 98 -31.91 1.97 23.95
CA ASP A 98 -32.45 2.77 25.06
C ASP A 98 -31.61 4.04 25.37
N VAL A 99 -30.37 4.14 24.88
CA VAL A 99 -29.47 5.29 25.16
C VAL A 99 -28.97 5.98 23.89
N TYR A 100 -28.86 5.27 22.76
CA TYR A 100 -28.48 5.84 21.47
C TYR A 100 -29.62 5.70 20.48
N PHE A 101 -30.32 6.82 20.21
CA PHE A 101 -31.40 6.97 19.22
C PHE A 101 -30.87 6.90 17.76
N ILE A 102 -29.94 6.00 17.48
CA ILE A 102 -29.25 5.86 16.19
C ILE A 102 -29.12 4.37 15.86
N ASP A 103 -30.05 3.85 15.05
CA ASP A 103 -30.11 2.45 14.59
C ASP A 103 -29.08 2.11 13.49
N TYR A 104 -28.25 3.07 13.07
CA TYR A 104 -27.26 2.90 12.02
C TYR A 104 -26.05 3.79 12.27
N LEU A 105 -24.83 3.27 12.18
CA LEU A 105 -23.65 4.14 12.08
C LEU A 105 -23.76 4.92 10.76
N PRO A 106 -23.87 6.27 10.77
CA PRO A 106 -23.86 7.04 9.54
C PRO A 106 -22.44 7.03 8.98
N SER A 107 -22.14 6.04 8.14
CA SER A 107 -20.92 5.99 7.33
C SER A 107 -21.04 7.04 6.22
N GLN A 108 -20.61 8.26 6.52
CA GLN A 108 -20.56 9.33 5.53
C GLN A 108 -19.28 9.21 4.70
N LEU A 109 -19.42 8.57 3.54
CA LEU A 109 -18.33 8.40 2.59
C LEU A 109 -18.09 9.73 1.85
N MET A 110 -17.07 10.47 2.27
CA MET A 110 -16.68 11.70 1.60
C MET A 110 -15.73 11.38 0.44
N ALA A 111 -16.17 11.60 -0.80
CA ALA A 111 -15.35 11.34 -1.99
C ALA A 111 -14.01 12.09 -1.95
N GLN A 112 -14.00 13.31 -1.38
CA GLN A 112 -12.79 14.10 -1.18
C GLN A 112 -11.74 13.36 -0.35
N ASP A 113 -12.15 12.71 0.75
CA ASP A 113 -11.24 11.99 1.64
C ASP A 113 -10.66 10.76 0.93
N VAL A 114 -11.47 10.06 0.14
CA VAL A 114 -11.02 8.92 -0.67
C VAL A 114 -9.95 9.35 -1.68
N PHE A 115 -10.19 10.44 -2.43
CA PHE A 115 -9.20 10.95 -3.39
C PHE A 115 -7.91 11.43 -2.71
N GLN A 116 -8.01 12.09 -1.56
CA GLN A 116 -6.84 12.53 -0.80
C GLN A 116 -6.01 11.35 -0.30
N VAL A 117 -6.65 10.30 0.25
CA VAL A 117 -5.96 9.10 0.74
C VAL A 117 -5.34 8.32 -0.42
N CYS A 118 -6.07 8.13 -1.52
CA CYS A 118 -5.54 7.46 -2.71
C CYS A 118 -4.35 8.22 -3.30
N GLY A 119 -4.44 9.55 -3.41
CA GLY A 119 -3.35 10.40 -3.88
C GLY A 119 -2.11 10.28 -2.98
N ALA A 120 -2.30 10.37 -1.66
CA ALA A 120 -1.21 10.21 -0.70
C ALA A 120 -0.56 8.82 -0.77
N ALA A 121 -1.36 7.76 -0.88
CA ALA A 121 -0.87 6.39 -1.01
C ALA A 121 -0.05 6.19 -2.29
N LEU A 122 -0.52 6.71 -3.43
CA LEU A 122 0.21 6.65 -4.70
C LEU A 122 1.55 7.39 -4.61
N VAL A 123 1.55 8.61 -4.09
CA VAL A 123 2.77 9.42 -3.90
C VAL A 123 3.76 8.69 -2.99
N LEU A 124 3.29 8.16 -1.86
CA LEU A 124 4.15 7.42 -0.93
C LEU A 124 4.69 6.13 -1.55
N SER A 125 3.89 5.38 -2.29
CA SER A 125 4.36 4.17 -2.99
C SER A 125 5.41 4.49 -4.05
N PHE A 126 5.23 5.59 -4.77
CA PHE A 126 6.19 6.07 -5.77
C PHE A 126 7.50 6.46 -5.08
N LEU A 127 7.44 7.30 -4.04
CA LEU A 127 8.62 7.71 -3.26
C LEU A 127 9.34 6.51 -2.63
N ALA A 128 8.61 5.54 -2.10
CA ALA A 128 9.16 4.31 -1.56
C ALA A 128 9.93 3.50 -2.61
N THR A 129 9.49 3.53 -3.87
CA THR A 129 10.12 2.78 -4.98
C THR A 129 11.44 3.39 -5.45
N LEU A 130 11.67 4.70 -5.23
CA LEU A 130 12.89 5.38 -5.69
C LEU A 130 14.16 4.78 -5.08
N TYR A 131 14.16 4.52 -3.77
CA TYR A 131 15.34 4.01 -3.08
C TYR A 131 15.76 2.61 -3.57
N PRO A 132 14.87 1.60 -3.61
CA PRO A 132 15.19 0.28 -4.15
C PRO A 132 15.60 0.32 -5.62
N ALA A 133 14.93 1.12 -6.45
CA ALA A 133 15.25 1.23 -7.88
C ALA A 133 16.66 1.81 -8.10
N TRP A 134 17.03 2.82 -7.32
CA TRP A 134 18.38 3.38 -7.35
C TRP A 134 19.44 2.39 -6.83
N ARG A 135 19.12 1.64 -5.78
CA ARG A 135 19.97 0.56 -5.26
C ARG A 135 20.21 -0.51 -6.33
N ALA A 136 19.16 -0.92 -7.04
CA ALA A 136 19.24 -1.92 -8.11
C ALA A 136 20.16 -1.49 -9.24
N ALA A 137 20.03 -0.23 -9.69
CA ALA A 137 20.85 0.36 -10.75
C ALA A 137 22.35 0.40 -10.43
N ARG A 138 22.72 0.42 -9.15
CA ARG A 138 24.11 0.43 -8.67
C ARG A 138 24.71 -0.95 -8.44
N THR A 139 23.96 -2.02 -8.68
CA THR A 139 24.46 -3.40 -8.56
C THR A 139 25.55 -3.64 -9.61
N GLN A 140 26.73 -4.08 -9.18
CA GLN A 140 27.86 -4.35 -10.07
C GLN A 140 27.74 -5.76 -10.68
N PRO A 141 27.86 -5.92 -12.01
CA PRO A 141 27.72 -7.22 -12.67
C PRO A 141 28.76 -8.26 -12.22
N ALA A 142 29.99 -7.79 -11.95
CA ALA A 142 31.12 -8.65 -11.59
C ALA A 142 30.97 -9.27 -10.19
N GLU A 143 30.29 -8.60 -9.26
CA GLU A 143 30.01 -9.17 -7.94
C GLU A 143 28.86 -10.18 -7.99
N ALA A 144 27.84 -9.93 -8.83
CA ALA A 144 26.67 -10.80 -8.92
C ALA A 144 26.99 -12.17 -9.54
N LEU A 145 27.86 -12.22 -10.56
CA LEU A 145 28.26 -13.47 -11.23
C LEU A 145 29.32 -14.29 -10.48
N ARG A 146 29.92 -13.73 -9.40
CA ARG A 146 30.94 -14.43 -8.61
C ARG A 146 30.34 -15.33 -7.52
N TYR A 147 29.05 -15.18 -7.23
CA TYR A 147 28.33 -15.90 -6.18
C TYR A 147 27.25 -16.86 -6.74
N GLU A 148 27.18 -17.04 -8.06
CA GLU A 148 26.54 -18.20 -8.70
C GLU A 148 27.53 -19.34 -8.93
#